data_AF-A0A1I8AWQ0-F1
#
_entry.id   AF-A0A1I8AWQ0-F1
#
_cell.length_a   1.000
_cell.length_b   1.000
_cell.length_c   1.000
_cell.angle_alpha   90.00
_cell.angle_beta   90.00
_cell.angle_gamma   90.00
#
_symmetry.space_group_name_H-M   'P 1'
#
loop_
_entity.id
_entity.type
_entity.pdbx_description
1 polymer ?
#
loop_
_entity_poly.entity_id
_entity_poly.type
_entity_poly.pdbx_seq_one_letter_code
_entity_poly.pdbx_strand_id
1 'polypeptide(L)'
;MREIGVTFGLNGYAAEDWIEPIVEYWNNKYNSTFIFKVFIFGSSGHYKPMYKYGPEHYDTPIILYYDKSHFDGVQKVGNLFGKPYCLSCEMVYSKPSEHSSKCKSRCLNCSRIGPKFPCKEENFSRKCQDCCKIFNNFDCFSHHLTSGFCNNSKQCEKCGEIWRVGINIQNGRKGHVCNEKYCGRCGDFHDPKRGCYIKPLKAKQINPYRIVAFDLETMQHKISNPAKRQRIHEANFIAAKIVCPKCISTGEWKKSLKNNSCQVCGPHRTITFSQQPYSDTVTDEQIITQNPLEEFAQWILYGLPNRYDTV
;
A
#
# COMPACT_ATOMS: atom_id res chain seq x y z
N MET A 1 -14.09 -19.36 30.08
CA MET A 1 -15.26 -19.99 29.44
C MET A 1 -16.50 -19.99 30.31
N ARG A 2 -16.60 -20.72 31.44
CA ARG A 2 -17.80 -20.67 32.33
C ARG A 2 -18.08 -19.26 32.87
N GLU A 3 -17.03 -18.56 33.28
CA GLU A 3 -17.10 -17.23 33.89
C GLU A 3 -17.62 -16.15 32.92
N ILE A 4 -17.64 -16.41 31.61
CA ILE A 4 -18.13 -15.50 30.58
C ILE A 4 -19.36 -16.06 29.83
N GLY A 5 -20.02 -17.07 30.41
CA GLY A 5 -21.26 -17.61 29.85
C GLY A 5 -21.11 -18.39 28.54
N VAL A 6 -19.91 -18.89 28.23
CA VAL A 6 -19.70 -19.68 27.00
C VAL A 6 -20.46 -21.00 27.08
N THR A 7 -21.25 -21.29 26.05
CA THR A 7 -21.90 -22.60 25.86
C THR A 7 -20.85 -23.67 25.62
N PHE A 8 -20.82 -24.69 26.48
CA PHE A 8 -19.91 -25.83 26.35
C PHE A 8 -20.49 -26.89 25.40
N GLY A 9 -19.61 -27.68 24.78
CA GLY A 9 -19.99 -28.80 23.92
C GLY A 9 -20.28 -28.43 22.46
N LEU A 10 -19.89 -27.23 22.02
CA LEU A 10 -19.92 -26.85 20.61
C LEU A 10 -18.86 -27.63 19.81
N ASN A 11 -19.16 -27.90 18.54
CA ASN A 11 -18.22 -28.54 17.60
C ASN A 11 -16.97 -27.70 17.31
N GLY A 12 -17.01 -26.41 17.65
CA GLY A 12 -15.89 -25.47 17.53
C GLY A 12 -16.23 -24.13 18.15
N TYR A 13 -15.21 -23.32 18.41
CA TYR A 13 -15.33 -21.95 18.91
C TYR A 13 -14.70 -21.02 17.88
N ALA A 14 -15.50 -20.17 17.24
CA ALA A 14 -15.00 -19.16 16.31
C ALA A 14 -14.24 -18.05 17.08
N ALA A 15 -13.18 -17.54 16.46
CA ALA A 15 -12.36 -16.51 17.10
C ALA A 15 -13.12 -15.18 17.23
N GLU A 16 -13.93 -14.88 16.21
CA GLU A 16 -14.74 -13.68 16.10
C GLU A 16 -15.77 -13.56 17.23
N ASP A 17 -16.30 -14.69 17.69
CA ASP A 17 -17.34 -14.73 18.73
C ASP A 17 -16.75 -14.72 20.14
N TRP A 18 -15.58 -15.33 20.34
CA TRP A 18 -15.11 -15.68 21.69
C TRP A 18 -13.83 -14.98 22.12
N ILE A 19 -12.96 -14.53 21.21
CA ILE A 19 -11.70 -13.90 21.63
C ILE A 19 -11.95 -12.58 22.37
N GLU A 20 -12.86 -11.75 21.86
CA GLU A 20 -13.18 -10.47 22.48
C GLU A 20 -13.68 -10.62 23.93
N PRO A 21 -14.76 -11.38 24.21
CA PRO A 21 -15.25 -11.58 25.58
C PRO A 21 -14.19 -12.20 26.51
N ILE A 22 -13.35 -13.11 26.01
CA ILE A 22 -12.27 -13.72 26.79
C ILE A 22 -11.21 -12.69 27.17
N VAL A 23 -10.76 -11.88 26.20
CA VAL A 23 -9.71 -10.88 26.41
C VAL A 23 -10.20 -9.76 27.31
N GLU A 24 -11.45 -9.31 27.16
CA GLU A 24 -12.05 -8.33 28.07
C GLU A 24 -12.13 -8.88 29.49
N TYR A 25 -12.59 -10.11 29.65
CA TYR A 25 -12.66 -10.76 30.96
C TYR A 25 -11.29 -10.85 31.63
N TRP A 26 -10.26 -11.31 30.90
CA TRP A 26 -8.90 -11.40 31.45
C TRP A 26 -8.30 -10.04 31.76
N ASN A 27 -8.48 -9.04 30.88
CA ASN A 27 -8.01 -7.69 31.14
C ASN A 27 -8.72 -7.08 32.35
N ASN A 28 -10.00 -7.36 32.58
CA ASN A 28 -10.71 -6.91 33.78
C ASN A 28 -10.25 -7.64 35.05
N LYS A 29 -10.09 -8.97 34.98
CA LYS A 29 -9.70 -9.81 36.12
C LYS A 29 -8.25 -9.57 36.57
N TYR A 30 -7.35 -9.29 35.62
CA TYR A 30 -5.91 -9.18 35.86
C TYR A 30 -5.34 -7.79 35.56
N ASN A 31 -6.19 -6.75 35.53
CA ASN A 31 -5.82 -5.38 35.13
C ASN A 31 -4.59 -4.80 35.85
N SER A 32 -4.31 -5.24 37.07
CA SER A 32 -3.19 -4.79 37.90
C SER A 32 -1.85 -5.40 37.51
N THR A 33 -1.86 -6.49 36.72
CA THR A 33 -0.68 -7.35 36.52
C THR A 33 -0.39 -7.62 35.06
N PHE A 34 -1.42 -7.81 34.24
CA PHE A 34 -1.27 -8.17 32.84
C PHE A 34 -2.23 -7.38 31.97
N ILE A 35 -1.75 -7.02 30.79
CA ILE A 35 -2.57 -6.46 29.73
C ILE A 35 -2.42 -7.36 28.50
N PHE A 36 -3.47 -8.13 28.23
CA PHE A 36 -3.52 -9.16 27.20
C PHE A 36 -3.93 -8.60 25.86
N LYS A 37 -3.24 -9.05 24.80
CA LYS A 37 -3.63 -8.86 23.41
C LYS A 37 -3.42 -10.14 22.63
N VAL A 38 -4.44 -10.56 21.88
CA VAL A 38 -4.40 -11.78 21.08
C VAL A 38 -3.99 -11.45 19.64
N PHE A 39 -3.16 -12.32 19.07
CA PHE A 39 -2.75 -12.31 17.67
C PHE A 39 -2.91 -13.71 17.10
N ILE A 40 -3.69 -13.84 16.03
CA ILE A 40 -3.92 -15.11 15.34
C ILE A 40 -3.27 -15.03 13.95
N PHE A 41 -2.34 -15.93 13.70
CA PHE A 41 -1.71 -16.14 12.40
C PHE A 41 -2.32 -17.37 11.74
N GLY A 42 -2.16 -17.50 10.43
CA GLY A 42 -2.53 -18.71 9.70
C GLY A 42 -1.69 -18.89 8.44
N SER A 43 -2.08 -19.86 7.63
CA SER A 43 -1.34 -20.29 6.43
C SER A 43 -1.26 -19.23 5.32
N SER A 44 -2.06 -18.17 5.37
CA SER A 44 -2.11 -17.09 4.36
C SER A 44 -0.90 -16.12 4.39
N GLY A 45 0.15 -16.42 5.16
CA GLY A 45 1.55 -16.20 4.73
C GLY A 45 2.09 -14.77 4.57
N HIS A 46 1.40 -13.71 4.98
CA HIS A 46 1.85 -12.33 4.71
C HIS A 46 2.46 -11.58 5.90
N TYR A 47 3.09 -12.29 6.85
CA TYR A 47 3.63 -11.73 8.10
C TYR A 47 2.62 -10.94 8.95
N LYS A 48 1.35 -10.90 8.56
CA LYS A 48 0.29 -10.17 9.26
C LYS A 48 -0.60 -11.17 9.98
N PRO A 49 -1.06 -10.82 11.19
CA PRO A 49 -2.10 -11.60 11.84
C PRO A 49 -3.38 -11.54 10.99
N MET A 50 -4.07 -12.67 10.87
CA MET A 50 -5.40 -12.76 10.26
C MET A 50 -6.45 -12.13 11.17
N TYR A 51 -6.23 -12.20 12.49
CA TYR A 51 -7.10 -11.61 13.50
C TYR A 51 -6.25 -11.11 14.68
N LYS A 52 -6.66 -9.98 15.26
CA LYS A 52 -6.04 -9.45 16.48
C LYS A 52 -7.09 -8.70 17.29
N TYR A 53 -7.03 -8.84 18.62
CA TYR A 53 -7.94 -8.15 19.53
C TYR A 53 -7.26 -7.83 20.86
N GLY A 54 -7.60 -6.67 21.41
CA GLY A 54 -7.06 -6.14 22.67
C GLY A 54 -6.44 -4.74 22.53
N PRO A 55 -6.06 -4.13 23.66
CA PRO A 55 -5.62 -2.73 23.72
C PRO A 55 -4.35 -2.46 22.89
N GLU A 56 -4.14 -1.21 22.49
CA GLU A 56 -2.92 -0.81 21.78
C GLU A 56 -1.66 -0.89 22.66
N HIS A 57 -1.81 -0.58 23.95
CA HIS A 57 -0.78 -0.79 24.96
C HIS A 57 -1.03 -2.10 25.67
N TYR A 58 -0.12 -3.06 25.51
CA TYR A 58 -0.20 -4.39 26.11
C TYR A 58 1.19 -4.86 26.51
N ASP A 59 1.28 -5.76 27.48
CA ASP A 59 2.55 -6.37 27.91
C ASP A 59 2.59 -7.90 27.74
N THR A 60 1.42 -8.51 27.52
CA THR A 60 1.24 -9.96 27.50
C THR A 60 0.56 -10.41 26.19
N PRO A 61 1.33 -10.58 25.11
CA PRO A 61 0.78 -11.08 23.85
C PRO A 61 0.45 -12.57 23.94
N ILE A 62 -0.73 -12.94 23.47
CA ILE A 62 -1.14 -14.33 23.25
C ILE A 62 -1.09 -14.57 21.74
N ILE A 63 -0.28 -15.53 21.33
CA ILE A 63 -0.03 -15.81 19.92
C ILE A 63 -0.61 -17.18 19.59
N LEU A 64 -1.52 -17.22 18.64
CA LEU A 64 -2.15 -18.43 18.14
C LEU A 64 -1.82 -18.63 16.67
N TYR A 65 -1.70 -19.88 16.26
CA TYR A 65 -1.60 -20.27 14.86
C TYR A 65 -2.81 -21.11 14.50
N TYR A 66 -3.53 -20.70 13.45
CA TYR A 66 -4.72 -21.38 12.96
C TYR A 66 -4.38 -22.16 11.70
N ASP A 67 -4.51 -23.48 11.78
CA ASP A 67 -4.41 -24.40 10.64
C ASP A 67 -5.41 -25.55 10.79
N LYS A 68 -5.99 -25.99 9.68
CA LYS A 68 -6.92 -27.15 9.61
C LYS A 68 -7.99 -27.17 10.71
N SER A 69 -8.65 -26.03 10.96
CA SER A 69 -9.69 -25.89 11.97
C SER A 69 -9.22 -26.10 13.42
N HIS A 70 -7.93 -25.90 13.69
CA HIS A 70 -7.34 -25.98 15.03
C HIS A 70 -6.52 -24.73 15.35
N PHE A 71 -6.46 -24.37 16.64
CA PHE A 71 -5.62 -23.29 17.15
C PHE A 71 -4.46 -23.85 17.98
N ASP A 72 -3.24 -23.63 17.50
CA ASP A 72 -2.02 -23.96 18.21
C ASP A 72 -1.47 -22.75 18.97
N GLY A 73 -1.08 -22.96 20.23
CA GLY A 73 -0.40 -21.95 21.03
C GLY A 73 1.04 -21.76 20.59
N VAL A 74 1.43 -20.51 20.31
CA VAL A 74 2.79 -20.18 19.86
C VAL A 74 3.54 -19.45 20.97
N GLN A 75 4.60 -20.08 21.48
CA GLN A 75 5.39 -19.50 22.56
C GLN A 75 6.25 -18.29 22.10
N LYS A 76 6.79 -18.37 20.88
CA LYS A 76 7.63 -17.32 20.29
C LYS A 76 7.20 -17.08 18.85
N VAL A 77 6.65 -15.89 18.59
CA VAL A 77 6.20 -15.50 17.24
C VAL A 77 7.31 -15.63 16.19
N GLY A 78 8.57 -15.45 16.57
CA GLY A 78 9.70 -15.60 15.64
C GLY A 78 9.87 -17.02 15.10
N ASN A 79 9.38 -18.05 15.81
CA ASN A 79 9.43 -19.44 15.36
C ASN A 79 8.50 -19.68 14.16
N LEU A 80 7.40 -18.94 14.04
CA LEU A 80 6.51 -19.02 12.89
C LEU A 80 7.18 -18.56 11.59
N PHE A 81 8.16 -17.67 11.71
CA PHE A 81 8.77 -16.99 10.56
C PHE A 81 10.26 -17.32 10.36
N GLY A 82 10.83 -18.15 11.25
CA GLY A 82 12.27 -18.42 11.29
C GLY A 82 13.14 -17.18 11.56
N LYS A 83 12.53 -16.06 11.97
CA LYS A 83 13.18 -14.76 12.17
C LYS A 83 12.52 -14.01 13.32
N PRO A 84 13.27 -13.16 14.06
CA PRO A 84 12.67 -12.24 15.02
C PRO A 84 11.54 -11.43 14.39
N TYR A 85 10.46 -11.24 15.14
CA TYR A 85 9.25 -10.60 14.64
C TYR A 85 8.74 -9.55 15.64
N CYS A 86 8.35 -8.39 15.12
CA CYS A 86 7.84 -7.28 15.90
C CYS A 86 6.31 -7.23 15.79
N LEU A 87 5.60 -7.55 16.88
CA LEU A 87 4.12 -7.51 16.92
C LEU A 87 3.55 -6.09 16.74
N SER A 88 4.29 -5.04 17.11
CA SER A 88 3.83 -3.66 16.95
C SER A 88 3.94 -3.15 15.51
N CYS A 89 4.96 -3.59 14.77
CA CYS A 89 5.17 -3.20 13.37
C CYS A 89 4.67 -4.26 12.37
N GLU A 90 4.25 -5.42 12.86
CA GLU A 90 3.80 -6.57 12.08
C GLU A 90 4.80 -6.98 10.99
N MET A 91 6.08 -7.08 11.36
CA MET A 91 7.15 -7.38 10.41
C MET A 91 8.29 -8.17 11.05
N VAL A 92 8.95 -8.98 10.24
CA VAL A 92 10.22 -9.63 10.59
C VAL A 92 11.36 -8.62 10.58
N TYR A 93 12.39 -8.90 11.38
CA TYR A 93 13.63 -8.13 11.39
C TYR A 93 14.83 -9.02 11.67
N SER A 94 16.02 -8.59 11.24
CA SER A 94 17.27 -9.34 11.43
C SER A 94 17.82 -9.14 12.84
N LYS A 95 17.99 -7.88 13.27
CA LYS A 95 18.54 -7.51 14.58
C LYS A 95 17.75 -6.36 15.22
N PRO A 96 17.64 -6.30 16.56
CA PRO A 96 16.95 -5.20 17.23
C PRO A 96 17.55 -3.81 16.95
N SER A 97 18.86 -3.74 16.76
CA SER A 97 19.60 -2.51 16.43
C SER A 97 19.21 -1.91 15.07
N GLU A 98 18.86 -2.75 14.11
CA GLU A 98 18.55 -2.37 12.72
C GLU A 98 17.07 -2.00 12.52
N HIS A 99 16.20 -2.38 13.47
CA HIS A 99 14.77 -2.12 13.36
C HIS A 99 14.46 -0.62 13.24
N SER A 100 13.22 -0.27 12.85
CA SER A 100 12.82 1.12 12.68
C SER A 100 12.91 1.90 14.00
N SER A 101 13.37 3.15 13.97
CA SER A 101 13.32 4.06 15.13
C SER A 101 11.91 4.63 15.35
N LYS A 102 11.01 4.43 14.38
CA LYS A 102 9.59 4.80 14.49
C LYS A 102 8.75 3.71 15.17
N CYS A 103 9.34 2.55 15.47
CA CYS A 103 8.63 1.48 16.18
C CYS A 103 8.31 1.94 17.60
N LYS A 104 7.02 1.94 17.95
CA LYS A 104 6.55 2.36 19.27
C LYS A 104 7.03 1.40 20.36
N SER A 105 7.09 0.10 20.05
CA SER A 105 7.56 -0.94 20.96
C SER A 105 9.08 -1.12 20.96
N ARG A 106 9.84 -0.06 20.69
CA ARG A 106 11.31 -0.09 20.67
C ARG A 106 11.88 0.94 21.63
N CYS A 107 12.87 0.55 22.42
CA CYS A 107 13.64 1.49 23.20
C CYS A 107 14.74 2.16 22.34
N LEU A 108 14.73 3.49 22.24
CA LEU A 108 15.78 4.26 21.52
C LEU A 108 17.14 4.24 22.24
N ASN A 109 17.16 3.90 23.53
CA ASN A 109 18.37 3.89 24.34
C ASN A 109 19.11 2.56 24.31
N CYS A 110 18.41 1.43 24.42
CA CYS A 110 19.01 0.08 24.45
C CYS A 110 18.68 -0.81 23.24
N SER A 111 17.89 -0.31 22.28
CA SER A 111 17.48 -1.00 21.03
C SER A 111 16.54 -2.20 21.17
N ARG A 112 16.29 -2.70 22.39
CA ARG A 112 15.36 -3.82 22.62
C ARG A 112 13.96 -3.49 22.12
N ILE A 113 13.27 -4.53 21.64
CA ILE A 113 11.96 -4.45 20.98
C ILE A 113 11.02 -5.43 21.67
N GLY A 114 9.76 -5.02 21.81
CA GLY A 114 8.72 -5.87 22.37
C GLY A 114 7.69 -5.06 23.17
N PRO A 115 6.65 -5.72 23.67
CA PRO A 115 5.52 -5.08 24.32
C PRO A 115 5.90 -4.36 25.62
N LYS A 116 7.00 -4.77 26.28
CA LYS A 116 7.55 -4.11 27.47
C LYS A 116 8.43 -2.89 27.17
N PHE A 117 8.55 -2.49 25.90
CA PHE A 117 9.36 -1.35 25.46
C PHE A 117 8.47 -0.24 24.89
N PRO A 118 8.87 1.04 25.00
CA PRO A 118 10.15 1.57 25.49
C PRO A 118 10.37 1.28 26.99
N CYS A 119 11.63 1.21 27.43
CA CYS A 119 11.94 0.95 28.84
C CYS A 119 11.24 1.98 29.74
N LYS A 120 10.59 1.51 30.80
CA LYS A 120 9.93 2.37 31.79
C LYS A 120 10.97 3.14 32.61
N GLU A 121 10.59 4.35 33.02
CA GLU A 121 11.41 5.15 33.91
C GLU A 121 11.31 4.61 35.35
N GLU A 122 12.43 4.62 36.04
CA GLU A 122 12.59 4.24 37.43
C GLU A 122 13.36 5.36 38.15
N ASN A 123 13.53 5.26 39.46
CA ASN A 123 14.36 6.20 40.22
C ASN A 123 15.86 5.93 40.00
N PHE A 124 16.31 6.09 38.76
CA PHE A 124 17.68 5.90 38.29
C PHE A 124 18.01 7.00 37.30
N SER A 125 19.26 7.47 37.27
CA SER A 125 19.72 8.38 36.21
C SER A 125 21.22 8.19 36.01
N ARG A 126 21.62 7.70 34.84
CA ARG A 126 23.04 7.65 34.44
C ARG A 126 23.22 8.03 32.98
N LYS A 127 24.30 8.77 32.72
CA LYS A 127 24.75 9.13 31.37
C LYS A 127 25.82 8.14 30.91
N CYS A 128 25.66 7.58 29.71
CA CYS A 128 26.72 6.83 29.03
C CYS A 128 27.79 7.79 28.52
N GLN A 129 29.06 7.53 28.82
CA GLN A 129 30.18 8.40 28.41
C GLN A 129 30.47 8.33 26.90
N ASP A 130 30.22 7.18 26.25
CA ASP A 130 30.56 6.98 24.84
C ASP A 130 29.53 7.55 23.85
N CYS A 131 28.26 7.55 24.27
CA CYS A 131 27.15 7.94 23.40
C CYS A 131 26.30 9.09 23.94
N CYS A 132 26.66 9.61 25.12
CA CYS A 132 25.98 10.72 25.81
C CYS A 132 24.49 10.48 26.13
N LYS A 133 23.98 9.26 25.96
CA LYS A 133 22.59 8.91 26.28
C LYS A 133 22.34 8.91 27.78
N ILE A 134 21.19 9.43 28.19
CA ILE A 134 20.71 9.39 29.57
C ILE A 134 19.74 8.22 29.74
N PHE A 135 19.95 7.43 30.79
CA PHE A 135 19.18 6.25 31.11
C PHE A 135 18.49 6.44 32.45
N ASN A 136 17.17 6.23 32.45
CA ASN A 136 16.33 6.33 33.66
C ASN A 136 15.99 4.95 34.26
N ASN A 137 16.69 3.90 33.83
CA ASN A 137 16.45 2.51 34.24
C ASN A 137 17.77 1.74 34.22
N PHE A 138 18.09 1.02 35.31
CA PHE A 138 19.37 0.31 35.44
C PHE A 138 19.49 -0.85 34.46
N ASP A 139 18.44 -1.65 34.27
CA ASP A 139 18.43 -2.77 33.31
C ASP A 139 18.63 -2.25 31.87
N CYS A 140 18.01 -1.12 31.52
CA CYS A 140 18.22 -0.45 30.24
C CYS A 140 19.68 -0.02 30.04
N PHE A 141 20.30 0.55 31.08
CA PHE A 141 21.70 0.99 31.06
C PHE A 141 22.67 -0.19 30.98
N SER A 142 22.48 -1.21 31.82
CA SER A 142 23.28 -2.43 31.84
C SER A 142 23.25 -3.13 30.49
N HIS A 143 22.06 -3.38 29.93
CA HIS A 143 21.93 -3.98 28.60
C HIS A 143 22.56 -3.12 27.50
N HIS A 144 22.44 -1.80 27.59
CA HIS A 144 23.07 -0.91 26.63
C HIS A 144 24.59 -1.07 26.59
N LEU A 145 25.24 -1.18 27.76
CA LEU A 145 26.68 -1.41 27.86
C LEU A 145 27.07 -2.80 27.35
N THR A 146 26.36 -3.86 27.78
CA THR A 146 26.70 -5.23 27.37
C THR A 146 26.50 -5.49 25.88
N SER A 147 25.47 -4.89 25.28
CA SER A 147 25.18 -5.04 23.85
C SER A 147 26.03 -4.16 22.93
N GLY A 148 26.80 -3.20 23.47
CA GLY A 148 27.60 -2.26 22.66
C GLY A 148 26.76 -1.37 21.74
N PHE A 149 25.48 -1.13 22.07
CA PHE A 149 24.58 -0.36 21.21
C PHE A 149 24.98 1.13 21.08
N CYS A 150 25.83 1.63 21.98
CA CYS A 150 26.47 2.95 21.92
C CYS A 150 27.15 3.24 20.56
N ASN A 151 27.65 2.20 19.89
CA ASN A 151 28.30 2.31 18.59
C ASN A 151 27.33 2.60 17.43
N ASN A 152 26.05 2.26 17.60
CA ASN A 152 25.04 2.39 16.54
C ASN A 152 24.30 3.73 16.60
N SER A 153 24.18 4.33 17.79
CA SER A 153 23.46 5.59 17.95
C SER A 153 23.95 6.37 19.16
N LYS A 154 23.96 7.70 19.01
CA LYS A 154 24.45 8.65 20.00
C LYS A 154 23.39 9.72 20.26
N GLN A 155 23.45 10.38 21.40
CA GLN A 155 22.63 11.53 21.74
C GLN A 155 23.45 12.81 21.59
N CYS A 156 22.89 13.82 20.94
CA CYS A 156 23.53 15.13 20.87
C CYS A 156 23.39 15.86 22.21
N GLU A 157 24.50 16.36 22.76
CA GLU A 157 24.49 17.10 24.02
C GLU A 157 23.83 18.48 23.91
N LYS A 158 23.81 19.06 22.70
CA LYS A 158 23.24 20.41 22.47
C LYS A 158 21.73 20.39 22.27
N CYS A 159 21.22 19.46 21.44
CA CYS A 159 19.80 19.43 21.06
C CYS A 159 19.04 18.22 21.61
N GLY A 160 19.71 17.28 22.28
CA GLY A 160 19.10 16.08 22.85
C GLY A 160 18.70 15.00 21.84
N GLU A 161 18.82 15.26 20.53
CA GLU A 161 18.41 14.32 19.47
C GLU A 161 19.23 13.03 19.51
N ILE A 162 18.55 11.88 19.42
CA ILE A 162 19.19 10.58 19.26
C ILE A 162 19.35 10.27 17.78
N TRP A 163 20.59 10.22 17.32
CA TRP A 163 20.94 10.03 15.93
C TRP A 163 21.66 8.70 15.68
N ARG A 164 21.47 8.13 14.48
CA ARG A 164 22.14 6.90 14.06
C ARG A 164 23.52 7.21 13.48
N VAL A 165 24.55 6.54 13.99
CA VAL A 165 25.93 6.75 13.56
C VAL A 165 26.08 6.46 12.08
N GLY A 166 25.66 5.27 11.63
CA GLY A 166 25.80 4.84 10.24
C GLY A 166 25.17 5.77 9.19
N ILE A 167 24.10 6.51 9.50
CA ILE A 167 23.49 7.47 8.56
C ILE A 167 24.23 8.82 8.60
N ASN A 168 24.64 9.27 9.78
CA ASN A 168 25.21 10.60 9.98
C ASN A 168 26.70 10.69 9.64
N ILE A 169 27.37 9.56 9.38
CA ILE A 169 28.75 9.51 8.90
C ILE A 169 28.87 9.17 7.41
N GLN A 170 27.74 8.96 6.72
CA GLN A 170 27.73 8.75 5.27
C GLN A 170 28.25 9.99 4.54
N ASN A 171 28.76 9.79 3.34
CA ASN A 171 29.23 10.86 2.45
C ASN A 171 30.28 11.79 3.10
N GLY A 172 31.17 11.24 3.93
CA GLY A 172 32.27 11.99 4.56
C GLY A 172 31.85 12.90 5.72
N ARG A 173 30.59 12.83 6.18
CA ARG A 173 30.11 13.60 7.33
C ARG A 173 30.78 13.11 8.62
N LYS A 174 31.09 14.04 9.53
CA LYS A 174 31.72 13.72 10.83
C LYS A 174 30.71 13.32 11.92
N GLY A 175 29.42 13.29 11.60
CA GLY A 175 28.34 12.96 12.55
C GLY A 175 27.15 13.90 12.45
N HIS A 176 26.38 13.94 13.53
CA HIS A 176 25.18 14.78 13.64
C HIS A 176 25.49 16.27 13.63
N VAL A 177 24.68 17.01 12.88
CA VAL A 177 24.65 18.48 12.86
C VAL A 177 23.27 18.92 13.34
N CYS A 178 23.25 19.81 14.34
CA CYS A 178 21.99 20.34 14.89
C CYS A 178 21.21 21.09 13.81
N ASN A 179 19.87 21.00 13.87
CA ASN A 179 18.95 21.61 12.91
C ASN A 179 19.04 21.06 11.48
N GLU A 180 19.63 19.89 11.27
CA GLU A 180 19.54 19.15 10.02
C GLU A 180 18.73 17.87 10.19
N LYS A 181 17.98 17.47 9.15
CA LYS A 181 17.24 16.20 9.10
C LYS A 181 17.60 15.42 7.85
N TYR A 182 17.79 14.11 8.03
CA TYR A 182 18.01 13.19 6.93
C TYR A 182 16.76 13.05 6.06
N CYS A 183 16.92 13.21 4.75
CA CYS A 183 15.87 13.01 3.76
C CYS A 183 16.11 11.69 3.01
N GLY A 184 15.26 10.68 3.28
CA GLY A 184 15.35 9.39 2.60
C GLY A 184 15.03 9.40 1.09
N ARG A 185 14.59 10.54 0.52
CA ARG A 185 14.33 10.66 -0.93
C ARG A 185 15.59 11.01 -1.72
N CYS A 186 16.34 12.00 -1.25
CA CYS A 186 17.59 12.42 -1.89
C CYS A 186 18.81 11.72 -1.27
N GLY A 187 18.66 11.10 -0.10
CA GLY A 187 19.76 10.46 0.62
C GLY A 187 20.69 11.45 1.35
N ASP A 188 20.25 12.69 1.57
CA ASP A 188 21.08 13.74 2.17
C ASP A 188 20.38 14.50 3.31
N PHE A 189 21.13 15.29 4.07
CA PHE A 189 20.66 16.08 5.20
C PHE A 189 20.32 17.51 4.78
N HIS A 190 19.20 18.03 5.29
CA HIS A 190 18.75 19.37 4.98
C HIS A 190 18.25 20.10 6.23
N ASP A 191 18.35 21.42 6.22
CA ASP A 191 17.60 22.28 7.14
C ASP A 191 16.09 22.04 6.92
N PRO A 192 15.31 21.70 7.96
CA PRO A 192 13.87 21.52 7.87
C PRO A 192 13.11 22.69 7.24
N LYS A 193 13.59 23.94 7.41
CA LYS A 193 12.99 25.15 6.84
C LYS A 193 13.25 25.26 5.34
N ARG A 194 14.46 24.92 4.88
CA ARG A 194 14.80 24.89 3.45
C ARG A 194 14.13 23.71 2.74
N GLY A 195 14.04 22.57 3.43
CA GLY A 195 13.48 21.33 2.90
C GLY A 195 14.37 20.67 1.85
N CYS A 196 13.86 19.58 1.25
CA CYS A 196 14.53 18.89 0.16
C CYS A 196 14.23 19.57 -1.19
N TYR A 197 15.26 19.76 -2.02
CA TYR A 197 15.10 20.30 -3.37
C TYR A 197 14.33 19.35 -4.31
N ILE A 198 14.35 18.04 -4.02
CA ILE A 198 13.54 17.03 -4.71
C ILE A 198 12.08 17.14 -4.24
N LYS A 199 11.28 17.90 -4.99
CA LYS A 199 9.85 18.03 -4.74
C LYS A 199 9.12 16.75 -5.17
N PRO A 200 8.14 16.26 -4.39
CA PRO A 200 7.31 15.15 -4.85
C PRO A 200 6.61 15.56 -6.15
N LEU A 201 6.58 14.65 -7.12
CA LEU A 201 5.77 14.83 -8.32
C LEU A 201 4.33 15.05 -7.87
N LYS A 202 3.75 16.21 -8.22
CA LYS A 202 2.31 16.41 -8.03
C LYS A 202 1.63 15.35 -8.88
N ALA A 203 0.74 14.56 -8.27
CA ALA A 203 -0.09 13.64 -9.04
C ALA A 203 -0.74 14.44 -10.17
N LYS A 204 -0.50 14.03 -11.42
CA LYS A 204 -1.15 14.66 -12.58
C LYS A 204 -2.65 14.53 -12.31
N GLN A 205 -3.38 15.64 -12.31
CA GLN A 205 -4.84 15.56 -12.26
C GLN A 205 -5.26 14.70 -13.45
N ILE A 206 -5.91 13.57 -13.17
CA ILE A 206 -6.41 12.68 -14.21
C ILE A 206 -7.58 13.42 -14.84
N ASN A 207 -7.36 13.98 -16.02
CA ASN A 207 -8.44 14.53 -16.81
C ASN A 207 -9.39 13.38 -17.19
N PRO A 208 -10.70 13.63 -17.31
CA PRO A 208 -11.62 12.65 -17.84
C PRO A 208 -11.11 12.13 -19.20
N TYR A 209 -11.17 10.82 -19.40
CA TYR A 209 -10.82 10.20 -20.67
C TYR A 209 -12.03 9.48 -21.26
N ARG A 210 -11.94 9.17 -22.55
CA ARG A 210 -12.87 8.29 -23.25
C ARG A 210 -12.12 7.10 -23.83
N ILE A 211 -12.85 6.02 -24.04
CA ILE A 211 -12.41 4.79 -24.67
C ILE A 211 -13.13 4.71 -26.02
N VAL A 212 -12.39 4.48 -27.10
CA VAL A 212 -12.93 4.20 -28.43
C VAL A 212 -12.63 2.73 -28.74
N ALA A 213 -13.62 1.87 -28.54
CA ALA A 213 -13.54 0.48 -28.96
C ALA A 213 -14.04 0.40 -30.41
N PHE A 214 -13.25 -0.17 -31.31
CA PHE A 214 -13.65 -0.31 -32.70
C PHE A 214 -13.25 -1.66 -33.25
N ASP A 215 -13.98 -2.09 -34.27
CA ASP A 215 -13.65 -3.24 -35.09
C ASP A 215 -13.80 -2.86 -36.56
N LEU A 216 -13.08 -3.57 -37.44
CA LEU A 216 -13.09 -3.31 -38.87
C LEU A 216 -13.17 -4.60 -39.68
N GLU A 217 -13.92 -4.53 -40.77
CA GLU A 217 -13.96 -5.55 -41.80
C GLU A 217 -13.07 -5.12 -42.97
N THR A 218 -12.49 -6.11 -43.65
CA THR A 218 -11.63 -5.88 -44.81
C THR A 218 -12.06 -6.70 -46.02
N MET A 219 -11.79 -6.15 -47.20
CA MET A 219 -11.92 -6.83 -48.49
C MET A 219 -10.56 -6.96 -49.18
N GLN A 220 -10.44 -7.93 -50.09
CA GLN A 220 -9.20 -8.24 -50.82
C GLN A 220 -9.33 -8.13 -52.34
N HIS A 221 -10.13 -7.19 -52.84
CA HIS A 221 -10.39 -7.09 -54.28
C HIS A 221 -9.19 -6.56 -55.10
N LYS A 222 -8.26 -5.84 -54.46
CA LYS A 222 -7.09 -5.25 -55.12
C LYS A 222 -5.85 -6.16 -55.00
N ILE A 223 -5.15 -6.37 -56.11
CA ILE A 223 -3.88 -7.11 -56.16
C ILE A 223 -2.73 -6.13 -55.94
N SER A 224 -1.90 -6.34 -54.91
CA SER A 224 -0.71 -5.51 -54.64
C SER A 224 0.48 -5.93 -55.51
N ASN A 225 0.62 -7.22 -55.75
CA ASN A 225 1.72 -7.79 -56.53
C ASN A 225 1.20 -8.93 -57.40
N PRO A 226 1.05 -8.72 -58.73
CA PRO A 226 0.57 -9.73 -59.65
C PRO A 226 1.46 -10.98 -59.69
N ALA A 227 2.78 -10.82 -59.58
CA ALA A 227 3.74 -11.93 -59.64
C ALA A 227 3.67 -12.84 -58.41
N LYS A 228 3.30 -12.30 -57.24
CA LYS A 228 3.16 -13.05 -55.98
C LYS A 228 1.71 -13.37 -55.61
N ARG A 229 0.74 -13.02 -56.48
CA ARG A 229 -0.72 -13.08 -56.21
C ARG A 229 -1.11 -12.45 -54.86
N GLN A 230 -0.34 -11.48 -54.38
CA GLN A 230 -0.55 -10.85 -53.09
C GLN A 230 -1.69 -9.83 -53.22
N ARG A 231 -2.67 -9.89 -52.31
CA ARG A 231 -3.84 -9.00 -52.28
C ARG A 231 -3.70 -7.99 -51.14
N ILE A 232 -4.23 -6.79 -51.35
CA ILE A 232 -4.29 -5.74 -50.33
C ILE A 232 -5.55 -5.96 -49.50
N HIS A 233 -5.41 -5.94 -48.18
CA HIS A 233 -6.55 -5.81 -47.28
C HIS A 233 -6.94 -4.33 -47.19
N GLU A 234 -8.12 -4.00 -47.66
CA GLU A 234 -8.68 -2.65 -47.60
C GLU A 234 -9.89 -2.66 -46.68
N ALA A 235 -9.90 -1.78 -45.68
CA ALA A 235 -11.03 -1.67 -44.76
C ALA A 235 -12.25 -1.11 -45.51
N ASN A 236 -13.34 -1.87 -45.52
CA ASN A 236 -14.59 -1.48 -46.18
C ASN A 236 -15.71 -1.11 -45.19
N PHE A 237 -15.53 -1.48 -43.92
CA PHE A 237 -16.45 -1.17 -42.84
C PHE A 237 -15.69 -1.03 -41.53
N ILE A 238 -15.99 0.02 -40.76
CA ILE A 238 -15.47 0.22 -39.41
C ILE A 238 -16.64 0.58 -38.51
N ALA A 239 -16.79 -0.10 -37.38
CA ALA A 239 -17.74 0.25 -36.34
C ALA A 239 -17.00 0.66 -35.07
N ALA A 240 -17.30 1.85 -34.56
CA ALA A 240 -16.68 2.38 -33.36
C ALA A 240 -17.72 2.73 -32.30
N LYS A 241 -17.39 2.43 -31.05
CA LYS A 241 -18.17 2.75 -29.87
C LYS A 241 -17.35 3.56 -28.89
N ILE A 242 -17.86 4.72 -28.49
CA ILE A 242 -17.17 5.66 -27.61
C ILE A 242 -17.78 5.60 -26.22
N VAL A 243 -16.98 5.57 -25.15
CA VAL A 243 -17.49 5.60 -23.78
C VAL A 243 -16.52 6.23 -22.78
N CYS A 244 -17.00 6.98 -21.79
CA CYS A 244 -16.18 7.49 -20.68
C CYS A 244 -16.50 6.75 -19.36
N PRO A 245 -15.60 6.76 -18.37
CA PRO A 245 -15.83 6.09 -17.08
C PRO A 245 -17.15 6.48 -16.40
N LYS A 246 -17.56 7.75 -16.51
CA LYS A 246 -18.85 8.23 -15.99
C LYS A 246 -20.03 7.54 -16.66
N CYS A 247 -20.03 7.41 -17.99
CA CYS A 247 -21.11 6.71 -18.70
C CYS A 247 -21.14 5.22 -18.38
N ILE A 248 -19.99 4.60 -18.10
CA ILE A 248 -19.93 3.20 -17.66
C ILE A 248 -20.60 3.07 -16.29
N SER A 249 -20.17 3.88 -15.31
CA SER A 249 -20.65 3.79 -13.93
C SER A 249 -22.13 4.14 -13.78
N THR A 250 -22.67 5.05 -14.60
CA THR A 250 -24.09 5.40 -14.59
C THR A 250 -24.95 4.51 -15.49
N GLY A 251 -24.35 3.60 -16.27
CA GLY A 251 -25.09 2.77 -17.23
C GLY A 251 -25.53 3.48 -18.52
N GLU A 252 -25.29 4.78 -18.65
CA GLU A 252 -25.67 5.60 -19.82
C GLU A 252 -24.92 5.20 -21.11
N TRP A 253 -23.87 4.38 -21.01
CA TRP A 253 -23.17 3.81 -22.16
C TRP A 253 -24.04 2.92 -23.06
N LYS A 254 -25.16 2.41 -22.54
CA LYS A 254 -26.14 1.61 -23.29
C LYS A 254 -27.07 2.45 -24.16
N LYS A 255 -27.11 3.76 -23.94
CA LYS A 255 -28.02 4.67 -24.64
C LYS A 255 -27.29 5.40 -25.78
N SER A 256 -28.06 5.69 -26.83
CA SER A 256 -27.66 6.60 -27.91
C SER A 256 -27.38 7.99 -27.36
N LEU A 257 -26.40 8.68 -27.94
CA LEU A 257 -26.08 10.07 -27.61
C LEU A 257 -26.75 11.09 -28.55
N LYS A 258 -27.51 10.65 -29.57
CA LYS A 258 -28.23 11.52 -30.54
C LYS A 258 -29.02 12.65 -29.88
N ASN A 259 -29.68 12.37 -28.75
CA ASN A 259 -30.55 13.32 -28.05
C ASN A 259 -30.00 13.77 -26.68
N ASN A 260 -28.83 13.28 -26.27
CA ASN A 260 -28.27 13.56 -24.94
C ASN A 260 -26.74 13.47 -25.01
N SER A 261 -26.11 14.55 -25.44
CA SER A 261 -24.67 14.56 -25.71
C SER A 261 -23.86 14.46 -24.41
N CYS A 262 -22.83 13.60 -24.43
CA CYS A 262 -21.90 13.49 -23.32
C CYS A 262 -20.73 14.43 -23.58
N GLN A 263 -20.45 15.34 -22.66
CA GLN A 263 -19.34 16.28 -22.78
C GLN A 263 -17.99 15.60 -23.07
N VAL A 264 -17.75 14.39 -22.53
CA VAL A 264 -16.49 13.63 -22.71
C VAL A 264 -16.51 12.74 -23.95
N CYS A 265 -17.61 12.01 -24.18
CA CYS A 265 -17.71 11.07 -25.32
C CYS A 265 -17.97 11.77 -26.65
N GLY A 266 -18.49 13.01 -26.63
CA GLY A 266 -18.94 13.71 -27.82
C GLY A 266 -20.41 13.41 -28.18
N PRO A 267 -20.78 13.64 -29.44
CA PRO A 267 -22.19 13.59 -29.88
C PRO A 267 -22.69 12.17 -30.19
N HIS A 268 -21.80 11.21 -30.49
CA HIS A 268 -22.18 9.89 -30.98
C HIS A 268 -21.64 8.78 -30.07
N ARG A 269 -22.51 7.81 -29.73
CA ARG A 269 -22.14 6.60 -28.98
C ARG A 269 -21.58 5.53 -29.90
N THR A 270 -22.25 5.34 -31.03
CA THR A 270 -21.95 4.31 -32.02
C THR A 270 -21.91 4.97 -33.39
N ILE A 271 -20.74 5.00 -34.00
CA ILE A 271 -20.50 5.57 -35.32
C ILE A 271 -19.91 4.51 -36.24
N THR A 272 -20.29 4.53 -37.51
CA THR A 272 -19.72 3.62 -38.51
C THR A 272 -19.22 4.36 -39.73
N PHE A 273 -18.15 3.83 -40.32
CA PHE A 273 -17.56 4.30 -41.57
C PHE A 273 -17.65 3.15 -42.58
N SER A 274 -18.41 3.32 -43.65
CA SER A 274 -18.66 2.23 -44.60
C SER A 274 -18.68 2.70 -46.04
N GLN A 275 -18.32 1.81 -46.96
CA GLN A 275 -18.38 2.10 -48.39
C GLN A 275 -19.80 2.12 -48.96
N GLN A 276 -20.73 1.46 -48.27
CA GLN A 276 -22.12 1.35 -48.68
C GLN A 276 -23.05 1.60 -47.49
N PRO A 277 -24.25 2.15 -47.74
CA PRO A 277 -25.27 2.30 -46.71
C PRO A 277 -25.87 0.95 -46.32
N TYR A 278 -26.34 0.89 -45.08
CA TYR A 278 -27.08 -0.25 -44.51
C TYR A 278 -28.22 0.27 -43.62
N SER A 279 -29.30 -0.50 -43.50
CA SER A 279 -30.53 -0.10 -42.78
C SER A 279 -30.79 -0.88 -41.48
N ASP A 280 -30.22 -2.07 -41.35
CA ASP A 280 -30.73 -3.04 -40.36
C ASP A 280 -30.06 -2.93 -38.98
N THR A 281 -29.09 -2.02 -38.84
CA THR A 281 -28.37 -1.78 -37.58
C THR A 281 -28.58 -0.36 -37.10
N VAL A 282 -29.03 -0.19 -35.86
CA VAL A 282 -29.23 1.13 -35.25
C VAL A 282 -27.88 1.68 -34.80
N THR A 283 -27.49 2.81 -35.38
CA THR A 283 -26.29 3.57 -35.03
C THR A 283 -26.61 5.05 -34.80
N ASP A 284 -25.75 5.75 -34.08
CA ASP A 284 -25.89 7.19 -33.88
C ASP A 284 -25.47 7.93 -35.14
N GLU A 285 -24.45 7.45 -35.86
CA GLU A 285 -24.08 8.06 -37.12
C GLU A 285 -23.49 7.03 -38.09
N GLN A 286 -23.83 7.19 -39.36
CA GLN A 286 -23.34 6.38 -40.46
C GLN A 286 -22.68 7.30 -41.48
N ILE A 287 -21.35 7.21 -41.60
CA ILE A 287 -20.54 7.94 -42.56
C ILE A 287 -20.29 7.03 -43.77
N ILE A 288 -20.83 7.43 -44.91
CA ILE A 288 -20.64 6.72 -46.18
C ILE A 288 -19.46 7.34 -46.92
N THR A 289 -18.40 6.56 -47.14
CA THR A 289 -17.15 7.04 -47.75
C THR A 289 -16.46 5.96 -48.55
N GLN A 290 -15.73 6.35 -49.60
CA GLN A 290 -14.89 5.40 -50.36
C GLN A 290 -13.66 4.93 -49.55
N ASN A 291 -13.22 5.72 -48.57
CA ASN A 291 -12.03 5.44 -47.75
C ASN A 291 -12.36 5.38 -46.24
N PRO A 292 -13.01 4.31 -45.74
CA PRO A 292 -13.44 4.21 -44.33
C PRO A 292 -12.32 4.44 -43.31
N LEU A 293 -11.12 3.91 -43.59
CA LEU A 293 -9.98 4.03 -42.68
C LEU A 293 -9.48 5.46 -42.52
N GLU A 294 -9.48 6.24 -43.60
CA GLU A 294 -9.02 7.62 -43.59
C GLU A 294 -9.99 8.52 -42.81
N GLU A 295 -11.29 8.40 -43.10
CA GLU A 295 -12.35 9.14 -42.38
C GLU A 295 -12.38 8.76 -40.89
N PHE A 296 -12.20 7.48 -40.57
CA PHE A 296 -12.11 7.03 -39.18
C PHE A 296 -10.92 7.66 -38.45
N ALA A 297 -9.74 7.69 -39.08
CA ALA A 297 -8.55 8.32 -38.51
C ALA A 297 -8.75 9.84 -38.31
N GLN A 298 -9.33 10.53 -39.31
CA GLN A 298 -9.66 11.95 -39.19
C GLN A 298 -10.65 12.21 -38.06
N TRP A 299 -11.67 11.37 -37.92
CA TRP A 299 -12.66 11.49 -36.86
C TRP A 299 -12.05 11.29 -35.45
N ILE A 300 -11.16 10.31 -35.26
CA ILE A 300 -10.45 10.14 -33.97
C ILE A 300 -9.61 11.38 -33.63
N LEU A 301 -8.89 11.91 -34.62
CA LEU A 301 -7.95 13.01 -34.43
C LEU A 301 -8.63 14.36 -34.24
N TYR A 302 -9.75 14.61 -34.92
CA TYR A 302 -10.34 15.94 -35.03
C TYR A 302 -11.85 16.00 -34.76
N GLY A 303 -12.57 14.88 -34.89
CA GLY A 303 -14.03 14.83 -34.70
C GLY A 303 -14.48 14.74 -33.24
N LEU A 304 -13.56 14.42 -32.32
CA LEU A 304 -13.85 14.26 -30.91
C LEU A 304 -13.29 15.42 -30.06
N PRO A 305 -13.92 15.77 -28.92
CA PRO A 305 -13.45 16.88 -28.07
C PRO A 305 -11.98 16.69 -27.66
N ASN A 306 -11.11 17.59 -28.10
CA ASN A 306 -9.65 17.57 -27.94
C ASN A 306 -9.15 17.90 -26.51
N ARG A 307 -10.04 18.35 -25.62
CA ARG A 307 -9.72 18.56 -24.19
C ARG A 307 -9.62 17.28 -23.36
N TYR A 308 -10.02 16.13 -23.92
CA TYR A 308 -10.04 14.84 -23.22
C TYR A 308 -9.17 13.82 -23.93
N ASP A 309 -8.49 13.01 -23.13
CA ASP A 309 -7.68 11.92 -23.64
C ASP A 309 -8.58 10.86 -24.30
N THR A 310 -8.14 10.33 -25.43
CA THR A 310 -8.78 9.20 -26.14
C THR A 310 -7.89 7.99 -26.00
N VAL A 311 -8.45 6.92 -25.46
CA VAL A 311 -7.82 5.61 -25.25
C VAL A 311 -8.47 4.60 -26.18
#